data_AF-A0A317YL68-F1
#
_entry.id   AF-A0A317YL68-F1
#
_cell.length_a   1.000
_cell.length_b   1.000
_cell.length_c   1.000
_cell.angle_alpha   90.00
_cell.angle_beta   90.00
_cell.angle_gamma   90.00
#
_symmetry.space_group_name_H-M   'P 1'
#
loop_
_entity.id
_entity.type
_entity.pdbx_description
1 polymer ?
#
loop_
_entity_poly.entity_id
_entity_poly.type
_entity_poly.pdbx_seq_one_letter_code
_entity_poly.pdbx_strand_id
1 'polypeptide(L)'
;VHVDMISQIVNLDVLQLSFTIKDSDFHQISMILKTLKNQYEALAYKINEHYVKISLIGSGMRDMSGVASKAFLTLIENNIPFYQTTTSEISQTLIHI
;
A
#
# COMPACT_ATOMS: atom_id res chain seq x y z
N VAL A 1 -9.66 9.59 -11.21
CA VAL A 1 -9.05 8.91 -10.06
C VAL A 1 -7.57 9.21 -10.03
N HIS A 2 -7.14 9.95 -9.03
CA HIS A 2 -5.72 10.19 -8.75
C HIS A 2 -5.20 9.05 -7.88
N VAL A 3 -4.16 8.37 -8.35
CA VAL A 3 -3.50 7.27 -7.63
C VAL A 3 -2.24 7.78 -6.94
N ASP A 4 -1.98 7.33 -5.71
CA ASP A 4 -0.81 7.71 -4.91
C ASP A 4 0.22 6.59 -4.85
N MET A 5 0.02 5.59 -3.99
CA MET A 5 0.91 4.43 -3.92
C MET A 5 0.46 3.37 -4.91
N ILE A 6 1.41 2.74 -5.59
CA ILE A 6 1.18 1.55 -6.41
C ILE A 6 2.16 0.48 -5.96
N SER A 7 1.67 -0.73 -5.71
CA SER A 7 2.49 -1.90 -5.44
C SER A 7 1.99 -3.08 -6.26
N GLN A 8 2.93 -3.84 -6.78
CA GLN A 8 2.67 -5.04 -7.53
C GLN A 8 3.40 -6.20 -6.88
N ILE A 9 2.67 -7.27 -6.59
CA ILE A 9 3.22 -8.53 -6.12
C ILE A 9 2.92 -9.57 -7.19
N VAL A 10 3.96 -10.26 -7.66
CA VAL A 10 3.85 -11.37 -8.60
C VAL A 10 4.01 -12.65 -7.81
N ASN A 11 2.91 -13.40 -7.67
CA ASN A 11 2.92 -14.77 -7.17
C ASN A 11 2.75 -15.73 -8.35
N LEU A 12 3.13 -17.00 -8.18
CA LEU A 12 3.25 -18.03 -9.23
C LEU A 12 2.28 -17.84 -10.43
N ASP A 13 0.98 -17.81 -10.16
CA ASP A 13 -0.07 -17.72 -11.18
C ASP A 13 -0.94 -16.46 -11.06
N VAL A 14 -0.65 -15.57 -10.10
CA VAL A 14 -1.51 -14.42 -9.79
C VAL A 14 -0.70 -13.14 -9.66
N LEU A 15 -1.09 -12.15 -10.45
CA LEU A 15 -0.64 -10.78 -10.33
C LEU A 15 -1.55 -10.02 -9.37
N GLN A 16 -1.01 -9.55 -8.24
CA GLN A 16 -1.73 -8.68 -7.32
C GLN A 16 -1.24 -7.24 -7.48
N LEU A 17 -2.12 -6.36 -7.94
CA LEU A 17 -1.90 -4.91 -8.00
C LEU A 17 -2.72 -4.23 -6.90
N SER A 18 -2.05 -3.50 -6.02
CA SER A 18 -2.69 -2.71 -4.96
C SER A 18 -2.29 -1.24 -5.13
N PHE A 19 -3.24 -0.33 -4.92
CA PHE A 19 -2.98 1.10 -4.99
C PHE A 19 -3.86 1.89 -4.04
N THR A 20 -3.40 3.08 -3.66
CA THR A 20 -4.15 4.00 -2.80
C THR A 20 -4.74 5.16 -3.61
N ILE A 21 -5.90 5.63 -3.16
CA ILE A 21 -6.62 6.78 -3.72
C ILE A 21 -7.11 7.67 -2.58
N LYS A 22 -7.51 8.90 -2.91
CA LYS A 22 -8.25 9.74 -1.97
C LYS A 22 -9.69 9.24 -1.85
N ASP A 23 -10.29 9.41 -0.68
CA ASP A 23 -11.70 9.04 -0.41
C ASP A 23 -12.67 9.74 -1.38
N SER A 24 -12.32 10.97 -1.83
CA SER A 24 -13.09 11.72 -2.83
C SER A 24 -13.29 10.97 -4.15
N ASP A 25 -12.40 10.02 -4.47
CA ASP A 25 -12.40 9.28 -5.72
C ASP A 25 -13.10 7.91 -5.61
N PHE A 26 -13.61 7.55 -4.42
CA PHE A 26 -14.19 6.23 -4.12
C PHE A 26 -15.32 5.83 -5.08
N HIS A 27 -16.27 6.73 -5.34
CA HIS A 27 -17.38 6.44 -6.23
C HIS A 27 -16.92 6.16 -7.66
N GLN A 28 -15.95 6.94 -8.16
CA GLN A 28 -15.41 6.78 -9.50
C GLN A 28 -14.64 5.46 -9.63
N ILE A 29 -13.79 5.11 -8.66
CA ILE A 29 -13.01 3.86 -8.74
C ILE A 29 -13.92 2.64 -8.63
N SER A 30 -14.96 2.69 -7.80
CA SER A 30 -15.90 1.59 -7.61
C SER A 30 -16.63 1.26 -8.92
N MET A 31 -17.03 2.29 -9.68
CA MET A 31 -17.63 2.11 -11.00
C MET A 31 -16.65 1.50 -12.00
N ILE A 32 -15.40 1.98 -12.03
CA ILE A 32 -14.36 1.47 -12.92
C ILE A 32 -14.07 -0.01 -12.63
N LEU A 33 -13.84 -0.36 -11.36
CA LEU A 33 -13.54 -1.73 -10.94
C LEU A 33 -14.70 -2.69 -11.23
N LYS A 34 -15.95 -2.25 -11.05
CA LYS A 34 -17.13 -3.04 -11.41
C LYS A 34 -17.20 -3.32 -12.92
N THR A 35 -16.93 -2.30 -13.75
CA THR A 35 -16.87 -2.47 -15.21
C THR A 35 -15.76 -3.42 -15.63
N LEU A 36 -14.56 -3.28 -15.04
CA LEU A 36 -13.44 -4.17 -15.31
C LEU A 36 -13.74 -5.61 -14.88
N LYS A 37 -14.38 -5.83 -13.73
CA LYS A 37 -14.81 -7.16 -13.28
C LYS A 37 -15.78 -7.83 -14.27
N ASN A 38 -16.69 -7.05 -14.86
CA ASN A 38 -17.61 -7.56 -15.88
C ASN A 38 -16.90 -7.93 -17.19
N GLN A 39 -15.80 -7.25 -17.53
CA GLN A 39 -15.03 -7.50 -18.74
C GLN A 39 -14.01 -8.63 -18.57
N TYR A 40 -13.50 -8.82 -17.34
CA TYR A 40 -12.45 -9.78 -17.03
C TYR A 40 -12.90 -10.70 -15.88
N GLU A 41 -13.45 -11.87 -16.21
CA GLU A 41 -14.02 -12.79 -15.22
C GLU A 41 -13.02 -13.19 -14.12
N ALA A 42 -11.74 -13.37 -14.48
CA ALA A 42 -10.67 -13.75 -13.55
C ALA A 42 -10.22 -12.60 -12.61
N LEU A 43 -10.59 -11.36 -12.89
CA LEU A 43 -10.21 -10.22 -12.06
C LEU A 43 -10.96 -10.30 -10.72
N ALA A 44 -10.28 -10.19 -9.60
CA ALA A 44 -10.90 -9.99 -8.30
C ALA A 44 -10.36 -8.70 -7.69
N TYR A 45 -11.20 -7.96 -6.99
CA TYR A 45 -10.78 -6.73 -6.32
C TYR A 45 -11.41 -6.62 -4.93
N LYS A 46 -10.71 -5.93 -4.05
CA LYS A 46 -11.19 -5.54 -2.71
C LYS A 46 -10.82 -4.07 -2.52
N ILE A 47 -11.74 -3.30 -1.96
CA ILE A 47 -11.46 -1.94 -1.51
C ILE A 47 -11.45 -1.98 0.02
N ASN A 48 -10.42 -1.38 0.63
CA ASN A 48 -10.38 -1.16 2.07
C ASN A 48 -10.35 0.36 2.31
N GLU A 49 -11.33 0.85 3.05
CA GLU A 49 -11.49 2.27 3.41
C GLU A 49 -10.92 2.57 4.80
N HIS A 50 -10.69 1.54 5.61
CA HIS A 50 -10.14 1.67 6.95
C HIS A 50 -8.65 1.35 6.92
N TYR A 51 -7.85 2.36 6.61
CA TYR A 51 -6.39 2.26 6.69
C TYR A 51 -5.77 3.62 6.97
N VAL A 52 -4.54 3.60 7.49
CA VAL A 52 -3.70 4.77 7.65
C VAL A 52 -2.36 4.54 6.97
N LYS A 53 -1.84 5.60 6.35
CA LYS A 53 -0.52 5.63 5.72
C LYS A 53 0.45 6.37 6.64
N ILE A 54 1.48 5.68 7.10
CA ILE A 54 2.54 6.25 7.94
C ILE A 54 3.83 6.27 7.12
N SER A 55 4.43 7.44 6.93
CA SER A 55 5.68 7.61 6.17
C SER A 55 6.79 8.13 7.07
N LEU A 56 7.88 7.38 7.16
CA LEU A 56 9.15 7.83 7.69
C LEU A 56 9.96 8.43 6.54
N ILE A 57 10.38 9.69 6.66
CA ILE A 57 11.12 10.41 5.62
C ILE A 57 12.38 11.03 6.25
N GLY A 58 13.53 10.81 5.63
CA GLY A 58 14.78 11.43 6.05
C GLY A 58 15.94 11.01 5.16
N SER A 59 16.86 11.93 4.88
CA SER A 59 18.05 11.65 4.06
C SER A 59 18.94 10.57 4.67
N GLY A 60 19.00 10.48 5.99
CA GLY A 60 19.75 9.45 6.71
C GLY A 60 19.29 8.01 6.43
N MET A 61 18.11 7.80 5.84
CA MET A 61 17.65 6.46 5.46
C MET A 61 18.49 5.81 4.36
N ARG A 62 19.14 6.61 3.51
CA ARG A 62 20.02 6.11 2.45
C ARG A 62 21.30 5.53 3.01
N ASP A 63 21.89 6.23 3.98
CA ASP A 63 23.26 6.00 4.42
C ASP A 63 23.35 5.25 5.76
N MET A 64 22.27 5.27 6.57
CA MET A 64 22.21 4.60 7.87
C MET A 64 21.42 3.29 7.75
N SER A 65 22.12 2.17 7.92
CA SER A 65 21.47 0.87 8.04
C SER A 65 20.65 0.77 9.33
N GLY A 66 19.61 -0.07 9.31
CA GLY A 66 18.81 -0.38 10.49
C GLY A 66 17.67 0.60 10.81
N VAL A 67 17.54 1.73 10.08
CA VAL A 67 16.42 2.67 10.26
C VAL A 67 15.07 1.97 10.06
N ALA A 68 14.93 1.21 8.97
CA ALA A 68 13.73 0.42 8.68
C ALA A 68 13.44 -0.64 9.75
N SER A 69 14.48 -1.34 10.21
CA SER A 69 14.37 -2.35 11.27
C SER A 69 13.84 -1.73 12.55
N LYS A 70 14.38 -0.57 12.96
CA LYS A 70 13.90 0.16 14.15
C LYS A 70 12.43 0.55 14.02
N ALA A 71 11.99 1.01 12.85
CA ALA A 71 10.59 1.35 12.61
C ALA A 71 9.69 0.11 12.75
N PHE A 72 10.06 -1.02 12.14
CA PHE A 72 9.31 -2.27 12.26
C PHE A 72 9.23 -2.78 13.70
N LEU A 73 10.37 -2.82 14.41
CA LEU A 73 10.41 -3.24 15.82
C LEU A 73 9.52 -2.36 16.69
N THR A 74 9.56 -1.04 16.49
CA THR A 74 8.72 -0.10 17.25
C THR A 74 7.23 -0.40 17.06
N LEU A 75 6.79 -0.70 15.83
CA LEU A 75 5.39 -1.07 15.58
C LEU A 75 5.02 -2.41 16.21
N ILE A 76 5.90 -3.42 16.10
CA ILE A 76 5.71 -4.75 16.68
C ILE A 76 5.60 -4.66 18.21
N GLU A 77 6.49 -3.91 18.87
CA GLU A 77 6.48 -3.70 20.32
C GLU A 77 5.19 -3.02 20.81
N ASN A 78 4.53 -2.23 19.96
CA ASN A 78 3.26 -1.57 20.25
C ASN A 78 2.04 -2.35 19.71
N ASN A 79 2.22 -3.58 19.23
CA ASN A 79 1.16 -4.43 18.64
C ASN A 79 0.40 -3.75 17.49
N ILE A 80 1.11 -2.98 16.65
CA ILE A 80 0.54 -2.32 15.47
C ILE A 80 0.86 -3.17 14.24
N PRO A 81 -0.09 -3.98 13.74
CA PRO A 81 0.13 -4.77 12.53
C PRO A 81 0.22 -3.85 11.31
N PHE A 82 0.95 -4.24 10.26
CA PHE A 82 0.95 -3.52 8.99
C PHE A 82 0.80 -4.51 7.84
N TYR A 83 0.11 -4.08 6.79
CA TYR A 83 -0.24 -4.94 5.66
C TYR A 83 0.72 -4.78 4.48
N GLN A 84 1.25 -3.57 4.29
CA GLN A 84 2.08 -3.27 3.14
C GLN A 84 3.18 -2.28 3.52
N THR A 85 4.36 -2.48 2.92
CA THR A 85 5.50 -1.57 3.01
C THR A 85 5.92 -1.15 1.61
N THR A 86 6.23 0.13 1.41
CA THR A 86 6.94 0.62 0.22
C THR A 86 8.11 1.49 0.64
N THR A 87 9.20 1.48 -0.11
CA THR A 87 10.40 2.24 0.20
C THR A 87 10.90 3.01 -1.01
N SER A 88 11.53 4.14 -0.77
CA SER A 88 12.45 4.84 -1.67
C SER A 88 13.82 4.93 -0.99
N GLU A 89 14.78 5.62 -1.60
CA GLU A 89 16.09 5.87 -0.99
C GLU A 89 16.01 6.66 0.32
N ILE A 90 15.01 7.54 0.46
CA ILE A 90 14.90 8.48 1.59
C ILE A 90 13.59 8.34 2.37
N SER A 91 12.72 7.42 1.98
CA SER A 91 11.40 7.25 2.58
C SER A 91 11.01 5.79 2.72
N GLN A 92 10.30 5.47 3.79
CA GLN A 92 9.65 4.19 4.00
C GLN A 92 8.23 4.49 4.43
N THR A 93 7.27 3.83 3.78
CA THR A 93 5.86 3.98 4.06
C THR A 93 5.26 2.64 4.46
N LEU A 94 4.43 2.67 5.49
CA LEU A 94 3.74 1.56 6.08
C LEU A 94 2.24 1.83 6.01
N ILE A 95 1.47 0.84 5.57
CA ILE A 95 0.01 0.89 5.57
C ILE A 95 -0.50 -0.01 6.71
N HIS A 96 -1.19 0.62 7.66
CA HIS A 96 -1.87 -0.03 8.79
C HIS A 96 -3.38 -0.03 8.57
N ILE A 97 -4.07 -1.09 9.02
CA ILE A 97 -5.52 -1.30 8.94
C ILE A 97 -6.08 -1.33 10.35
#